data_AF-X1Q4K3-F1
#
_entry.id   AF-X1Q4K3-F1
#
_cell.length_a   1.000
_cell.length_b   1.000
_cell.length_c   1.000
_cell.angle_alpha   90.00
_cell.angle_beta   90.00
_cell.angle_gamma   90.00
#
_symmetry.space_group_name_H-M   'P 1'
#
loop_
_entity.id
_entity.type
_entity.pdbx_description
1 polymer ?
#
loop_
_entity_poly.entity_id
_entity_poly.type
_entity_poly.pdbx_seq_one_letter_code
_entity_poly.pdbx_strand_id
1 'polypeptide(L)'
;EMIKGKGGRFRQNLLGKRVDYSGRSVIVVGPTLKLHQCGLPKLMALELFKPFIFHKLETMGIATTIKAAKKEVESQTAVVWDILEEVIREHPVMLNRAPTLHRLGIQAFEPVLIEGKAIQLHPLVCAAFNADFDGDQMAVHVPLSLEAQMEARTLMLASNNVLFPANGDPSIVPSQDVVLGLYYTTRDKINGKGEGLTFADISEVIRAYENKEVELASRVNVRITEYELVDKDAVGDARFAPKITLQATTVGRAIMSEI
;
A
#
# COMPACT_ATOMS: atom_id res chain seq x y z
N GLU A 1 43.45 -5.31 16.94
CA GLU A 1 42.03 -5.18 17.32
C GLU A 1 41.20 -4.33 16.36
N MET A 2 41.74 -3.25 15.78
CA MET A 2 41.02 -2.34 14.84
C MET A 2 40.25 -3.01 13.68
N ILE A 3 40.64 -4.22 13.27
CA ILE A 3 40.04 -4.94 12.14
C ILE A 3 38.94 -5.91 12.60
N LYS A 4 39.04 -6.46 13.83
CA LYS A 4 38.20 -7.56 14.34
C LYS A 4 37.23 -7.08 15.42
N GLY A 5 36.13 -7.81 15.62
CA GLY A 5 35.11 -7.49 16.62
C GLY A 5 34.01 -6.57 16.10
N LYS A 6 33.02 -6.28 16.96
CA LYS A 6 31.82 -5.48 16.61
C LYS A 6 32.17 -4.03 16.22
N GLY A 7 33.14 -3.43 16.91
CA GLY A 7 33.68 -2.10 16.60
C GLY A 7 34.84 -2.11 15.61
N GLY A 8 35.16 -3.27 15.01
CA GLY A 8 36.22 -3.38 14.01
C GLY A 8 35.75 -2.87 12.65
N ARG A 9 36.71 -2.43 11.83
CA ARG A 9 36.44 -1.84 10.49
C ARG A 9 35.56 -2.70 9.59
N PHE A 10 35.67 -4.03 9.63
CA PHE A 10 34.89 -4.91 8.76
C PHE A 10 33.38 -4.79 9.02
N ARG A 11 32.93 -4.93 10.27
CA ARG A 11 31.50 -4.92 10.58
C ARG A 11 30.93 -3.51 10.59
N GLN A 12 31.66 -2.54 11.14
CA GLN A 12 31.12 -1.20 11.36
C GLN A 12 31.22 -0.26 10.15
N ASN A 13 32.23 -0.41 9.29
CA ASN A 13 32.51 0.56 8.21
C ASN A 13 32.41 -0.02 6.80
N LEU A 14 32.82 -1.29 6.62
CA LEU A 14 32.76 -1.90 5.29
C LEU A 14 31.36 -2.43 4.97
N LEU A 15 30.74 -3.14 5.91
CA LEU A 15 29.38 -3.67 5.77
C LEU A 15 28.30 -2.69 6.24
N GLY A 16 28.57 -1.96 7.33
CA GLY A 16 27.75 -0.84 7.77
C GLY A 16 28.23 0.46 7.14
N LYS A 17 27.40 1.12 6.33
CA LYS A 17 27.69 2.45 5.80
C LYS A 17 26.51 3.38 6.03
N ARG A 18 26.82 4.60 6.43
CA ARG A 18 25.84 5.69 6.36
C ARG A 18 25.72 6.09 4.89
N VAL A 19 24.49 6.31 4.46
CA VAL A 19 24.16 6.62 3.06
C VAL A 19 23.42 7.94 3.00
N ASP A 20 23.75 8.74 2.00
CA ASP A 20 23.00 9.95 1.66
C ASP A 20 21.65 9.58 1.00
N TYR A 21 20.81 10.57 0.72
CA TYR A 21 19.47 10.37 0.14
C TYR A 21 18.59 9.42 0.97
N SER A 22 18.72 9.56 2.29
CA SER A 22 17.96 8.80 3.27
C SER A 22 17.27 9.71 4.29
N GLY A 23 16.11 9.27 4.77
CA GLY A 23 15.30 9.97 5.77
C GLY A 23 14.77 8.99 6.80
N ARG A 24 14.29 9.50 7.94
CA ARG A 24 13.60 8.68 8.95
C ARG A 24 12.46 9.49 9.56
N SER A 25 11.31 8.87 9.72
CA SER A 25 10.20 9.44 10.50
C SER A 25 9.36 8.35 11.14
N VAL A 26 8.48 8.77 12.05
CA VAL A 26 7.44 7.95 12.66
C VAL A 26 6.45 7.52 11.58
N ILE A 27 5.95 6.30 11.67
CA ILE A 27 4.91 5.79 10.78
C ILE A 27 3.52 5.99 11.39
N VAL A 28 2.55 6.26 10.52
CA VAL A 28 1.12 6.35 10.85
C VAL A 28 0.32 5.55 9.83
N VAL A 29 -0.91 5.21 10.19
CA VAL A 29 -1.79 4.43 9.30
C VAL A 29 -2.25 5.27 8.11
N GLY A 30 -2.16 4.72 6.90
CA GLY A 30 -2.69 5.30 5.67
C GLY A 30 -3.72 4.36 5.01
N PRO A 31 -4.95 4.28 5.53
CA PRO A 31 -5.92 3.25 5.10
C PRO A 31 -6.49 3.47 3.70
N THR A 32 -6.37 4.68 3.14
CA THR A 32 -6.84 5.04 1.80
C THR A 32 -5.79 4.82 0.71
N LEU A 33 -4.56 4.46 1.08
CA LEU A 33 -3.47 4.21 0.13
C LEU A 33 -3.73 2.89 -0.61
N LYS A 34 -3.17 2.76 -1.81
CA LYS A 34 -3.08 1.46 -2.48
C LYS A 34 -1.92 0.66 -1.92
N LEU A 35 -1.93 -0.67 -2.10
CA LEU A 35 -0.92 -1.58 -1.56
C LEU A 35 0.53 -1.21 -1.94
N HIS A 36 0.74 -0.68 -3.15
CA HIS A 36 2.05 -0.27 -3.67
C HIS A 36 2.44 1.17 -3.33
N GLN A 37 1.59 1.91 -2.61
CA GLN A 37 1.80 3.33 -2.30
C GLN A 37 2.21 3.53 -0.84
N CYS A 38 2.98 4.59 -0.59
CA CYS A 38 3.24 5.09 0.75
C CYS A 38 3.02 6.60 0.79
N GLY A 39 2.57 7.15 1.91
CA GLY A 39 2.49 8.59 2.07
C GLY A 39 3.82 9.16 2.54
N LEU A 40 4.41 10.04 1.74
CA LEU A 40 5.69 10.68 2.04
C LEU A 40 5.47 12.17 2.40
N PRO A 41 5.92 12.63 3.58
CA PRO A 41 5.82 14.03 3.96
C PRO A 41 6.49 14.97 2.96
N LYS A 42 5.78 16.03 2.55
CA LYS A 42 6.27 17.04 1.61
C LYS A 42 7.67 17.57 1.94
N LEU A 43 7.93 17.93 3.19
CA LEU A 43 9.24 18.45 3.62
C LEU A 43 10.36 17.40 3.52
N MET A 44 10.05 16.13 3.83
CA MET A 44 11.02 15.05 3.69
C MET A 44 11.31 14.80 2.21
N ALA A 45 10.26 14.75 1.38
CA ALA A 45 10.38 14.57 -0.05
C ALA A 45 11.20 15.70 -0.69
N LEU A 46 10.95 16.95 -0.30
CA LEU A 46 11.69 18.11 -0.78
C LEU A 46 13.20 17.96 -0.51
N GLU A 47 13.59 17.51 0.68
CA GLU A 47 15.00 17.26 1.03
C GLU A 47 15.61 16.09 0.26
N LEU A 48 14.91 14.97 0.17
CA LEU A 48 15.41 13.75 -0.49
C LEU A 48 15.60 13.95 -1.99
N PHE A 49 14.75 14.73 -2.64
CA PHE A 49 14.75 14.91 -4.09
C PHE A 49 15.40 16.22 -4.56
N LYS A 50 16.08 16.98 -3.69
CA LYS A 50 16.68 18.29 -4.01
C LYS A 50 17.44 18.35 -5.34
N PRO A 51 18.37 17.42 -5.67
CA PRO A 51 19.13 17.53 -6.91
C PRO A 51 18.27 17.38 -8.16
N PHE A 52 17.24 16.54 -8.11
CA PHE A 52 16.29 16.36 -9.21
C PHE A 52 15.46 17.62 -9.43
N ILE A 53 15.03 18.27 -8.34
CA ILE A 53 14.30 19.54 -8.39
C ILE A 53 15.20 20.64 -8.98
N PHE A 54 16.46 20.73 -8.56
CA PHE A 54 17.40 21.72 -9.12
C PHE A 54 17.60 21.53 -10.63
N HIS A 55 17.77 20.29 -11.07
CA HIS A 55 17.92 19.99 -12.50
C HIS A 55 16.65 20.36 -13.30
N LYS A 56 15.46 20.09 -12.76
CA LYS A 56 14.19 20.48 -13.39
C LYS A 56 14.01 21.99 -13.46
N LEU A 57 14.30 22.72 -12.38
CA LEU A 57 14.24 24.18 -12.35
C LEU A 57 15.16 24.84 -13.38
N GLU A 58 16.36 24.28 -13.57
CA GLU A 58 17.31 24.72 -14.59
C GLU A 58 16.81 24.40 -16.01
N THR A 59 16.32 23.18 -16.23
CA THR A 59 15.80 22.72 -17.54
C THR A 59 14.57 23.52 -17.99
N MET A 60 13.72 23.93 -17.05
CA MET A 60 12.55 24.78 -17.32
C MET A 60 12.89 26.26 -17.46
N GLY A 61 14.14 26.67 -17.24
CA GLY A 61 14.58 28.07 -17.31
C GLY A 61 14.08 28.96 -16.17
N ILE A 62 13.51 28.38 -15.12
CA ILE A 62 13.03 29.12 -13.93
C ILE A 62 14.22 29.64 -13.12
N ALA A 63 15.29 28.82 -13.03
CA ALA A 63 16.54 29.19 -12.38
C ALA A 63 17.71 29.07 -13.36
N THR A 64 18.44 30.16 -13.55
CA THR A 64 19.61 30.18 -14.45
C THR A 64 20.89 29.61 -13.83
N THR A 65 20.93 29.48 -12.50
CA THR A 65 22.09 28.94 -11.78
C THR A 65 21.65 28.05 -10.62
N ILE A 66 22.50 27.11 -10.21
CA ILE A 66 22.26 26.24 -9.05
C ILE A 66 22.03 27.07 -7.77
N LYS A 67 22.70 28.22 -7.62
CA LYS A 67 22.50 29.11 -6.47
C LYS A 67 21.10 29.73 -6.45
N ALA A 68 20.59 30.14 -7.62
CA ALA A 68 19.23 30.64 -7.74
C ALA A 68 18.21 29.51 -7.47
N ALA A 69 18.42 28.32 -8.03
CA ALA A 69 17.55 27.16 -7.79
C ALA A 69 17.49 26.78 -6.31
N LYS A 70 18.64 26.82 -5.61
CA LYS A 70 18.70 26.59 -4.17
C LYS A 70 17.87 27.60 -3.39
N LYS A 71 17.97 28.89 -3.74
CA LYS A 71 17.18 29.95 -3.09
C LYS A 71 15.67 29.75 -3.32
N GLU A 72 15.28 29.38 -4.54
CA GLU A 72 13.87 29.07 -4.86
C GLU A 72 13.33 27.91 -4.02
N VAL A 73 14.07 26.81 -3.92
CA VAL A 73 13.68 25.65 -3.09
C VAL A 73 13.61 26.01 -1.61
N GLU A 74 14.54 26.82 -1.10
CA GLU A 74 14.50 27.32 0.29
C GLU A 74 13.29 28.23 0.55
N SER A 75 12.84 29.00 -0.46
CA SER A 75 11.64 29.83 -0.36
C SER A 75 10.31 29.08 -0.51
N GLN A 76 10.34 27.78 -0.86
CA GLN A 76 9.16 26.91 -0.96
C GLN A 76 8.05 27.49 -1.85
N THR A 77 8.42 28.08 -2.99
CA THR A 77 7.47 28.67 -3.94
C THR A 77 6.53 27.62 -4.52
N ALA A 78 5.33 28.02 -4.97
CA ALA A 78 4.31 27.11 -5.51
C ALA A 78 4.86 26.20 -6.63
N VAL A 79 5.69 26.77 -7.51
CA VAL A 79 6.31 26.07 -8.64
C VAL A 79 7.21 24.91 -8.19
N VAL A 80 7.87 25.03 -7.03
CA VAL A 80 8.71 23.96 -6.48
C VAL A 80 7.87 22.75 -6.09
N TRP A 81 6.66 22.97 -5.58
CA TRP A 81 5.73 21.89 -5.21
C TRP A 81 5.20 21.15 -6.45
N ASP A 82 4.89 21.88 -7.52
CA ASP A 82 4.46 21.28 -8.78
C ASP A 82 5.57 20.43 -9.40
N ILE A 83 6.81 20.94 -9.39
CA ILE A 83 8.00 20.19 -9.86
C ILE A 83 8.26 18.97 -8.99
N LEU A 84 8.10 19.09 -7.66
CA LEU A 84 8.28 17.97 -6.74
C LEU A 84 7.30 16.84 -7.06
N GLU A 85 6.04 17.15 -7.33
CA GLU A 85 5.03 16.17 -7.71
C GLU A 85 5.37 15.48 -9.05
N GLU A 86 5.89 16.24 -10.02
CA GLU A 86 6.36 15.68 -11.30
C GLU A 86 7.57 14.75 -11.11
N VAL A 87 8.56 15.16 -10.31
CA VAL A 87 9.79 14.40 -10.07
C VAL A 87 9.53 13.08 -9.33
N ILE A 88 8.58 13.09 -8.40
CA ILE A 88 8.24 11.91 -7.59
C ILE A 88 7.38 10.92 -8.37
N ARG A 89 6.65 11.38 -9.39
CA ARG A 89 5.83 10.51 -10.22
C ARG A 89 6.70 9.43 -10.85
N GLU A 90 6.29 8.18 -10.64
CA GLU A 90 7.01 6.99 -11.10
C GLU A 90 8.44 6.80 -10.53
N HIS A 91 8.81 7.53 -9.47
CA HIS A 91 10.09 7.35 -8.77
C HIS A 91 9.88 6.57 -7.46
N PRO A 92 10.11 5.24 -7.43
CA PRO A 92 9.86 4.44 -6.23
C PRO A 92 10.85 4.80 -5.10
N VAL A 93 10.40 4.68 -3.85
CA VAL A 93 11.23 4.81 -2.65
C VAL A 93 11.25 3.50 -1.86
N MET A 94 12.37 3.22 -1.19
CA MET A 94 12.49 2.03 -0.34
C MET A 94 12.22 2.38 1.11
N LEU A 95 11.26 1.69 1.73
CA LEU A 95 11.02 1.73 3.17
C LEU A 95 11.71 0.56 3.85
N ASN A 96 12.32 0.83 5.00
CA ASN A 96 12.99 -0.16 5.83
C ASN A 96 12.67 0.07 7.31
N ARG A 97 12.30 -1.00 8.02
CA ARG A 97 12.19 -1.01 9.48
C ARG A 97 13.32 -1.79 10.12
N ALA A 98 13.96 -1.19 11.12
CA ALA A 98 14.93 -1.87 11.96
C ALA A 98 14.23 -2.52 13.16
N PRO A 99 14.59 -3.75 13.57
CA PRO A 99 15.56 -4.65 12.94
C PRO A 99 15.01 -5.37 11.69
N THR A 100 15.83 -5.48 10.64
CA THR A 100 15.47 -6.20 9.41
C THR A 100 15.78 -7.69 9.57
N LEU A 101 14.74 -8.51 9.78
CA LEU A 101 14.89 -9.97 10.03
C LEU A 101 14.88 -10.81 8.74
N HIS A 102 14.21 -10.32 7.70
CA HIS A 102 14.07 -11.00 6.42
C HIS A 102 13.87 -10.00 5.30
N ARG A 103 13.93 -10.46 4.04
CA ARG A 103 13.88 -9.58 2.85
C ARG A 103 12.65 -8.66 2.80
N LEU A 104 11.49 -9.12 3.29
CA LEU A 104 10.27 -8.31 3.31
C LEU A 104 10.31 -7.10 4.28
N GLY A 105 11.35 -7.01 5.12
CA GLY A 105 11.58 -5.81 5.95
C GLY A 105 12.13 -4.62 5.17
N ILE A 106 12.38 -4.79 3.86
CA ILE A 106 12.68 -3.72 2.91
C ILE A 106 11.78 -3.90 1.69
N GLN A 107 10.95 -2.92 1.38
CA GLN A 107 10.09 -2.93 0.20
C GLN A 107 10.08 -1.56 -0.47
N ALA A 108 9.82 -1.56 -1.77
CA ALA A 108 9.64 -0.34 -2.56
C ALA A 108 8.16 0.05 -2.64
N PHE A 109 7.92 1.35 -2.65
CA PHE A 109 6.60 1.97 -2.75
C PHE A 109 6.66 3.19 -3.66
N GLU A 110 5.53 3.50 -4.30
CA GLU A 110 5.35 4.78 -4.97
C GLU A 110 4.95 5.85 -3.95
N PRO A 111 5.67 6.98 -3.88
CA PRO A 111 5.37 8.01 -2.90
C PRO A 111 4.13 8.81 -3.32
N VAL A 112 3.21 9.01 -2.38
CA VAL A 112 2.12 9.97 -2.47
C VAL A 112 2.46 11.12 -1.53
N LEU A 113 2.51 12.35 -2.04
CA LEU A 113 2.80 13.51 -1.22
C LEU A 113 1.68 13.76 -0.21
N ILE A 114 2.04 13.81 1.07
CA ILE A 114 1.10 14.09 2.16
C ILE A 114 1.56 15.29 2.98
N GLU A 115 0.59 15.94 3.61
CA GLU A 115 0.83 16.95 4.63
C GLU A 115 1.29 16.29 5.95
N GLY A 116 1.98 17.08 6.78
CA GLY A 116 2.50 16.63 8.07
C GLY A 116 3.94 16.14 8.00
N LYS A 117 4.34 15.32 8.98
CA LYS A 117 5.74 14.87 9.18
C LYS A 117 5.90 13.36 9.28
N ALA A 118 4.81 12.62 9.44
CA ALA A 118 4.82 11.17 9.62
C ALA A 118 4.62 10.46 8.27
N ILE A 119 5.27 9.32 8.08
CA ILE A 119 5.12 8.50 6.87
C ILE A 119 3.84 7.70 7.02
N GLN A 120 2.97 7.71 6.00
CA GLN A 120 1.80 6.84 5.99
C GLN A 120 2.14 5.49 5.35
N LEU A 121 1.77 4.42 6.03
CA LEU A 121 1.96 3.05 5.57
C LEU A 121 0.62 2.33 5.40
N HIS A 122 0.53 1.51 4.36
CA HIS A 122 -0.63 0.67 4.11
C HIS A 122 -0.78 -0.40 5.23
N PRO A 123 -1.98 -0.60 5.82
CA PRO A 123 -2.16 -1.54 6.93
C PRO A 123 -1.74 -2.99 6.62
N LEU A 124 -2.02 -3.48 5.41
CA LEU A 124 -1.70 -4.86 5.02
C LEU A 124 -0.19 -5.16 4.92
N VAL A 125 0.68 -4.16 4.78
CA VAL A 125 2.14 -4.40 4.74
C VAL A 125 2.77 -4.39 6.13
N CYS A 126 2.04 -3.99 7.17
CA CYS A 126 2.56 -3.94 8.55
C CYS A 126 3.06 -5.30 9.04
N ALA A 127 2.38 -6.39 8.67
CA ALA A 127 2.80 -7.76 9.01
C ALA A 127 4.18 -8.10 8.43
N ALA A 128 4.44 -7.70 7.17
CA ALA A 128 5.72 -7.89 6.50
C ALA A 128 6.85 -7.06 7.15
N PHE A 129 6.56 -5.87 7.67
CA PHE A 129 7.56 -5.08 8.42
C PHE A 129 7.64 -5.44 9.90
N ASN A 130 6.74 -6.30 10.38
CA ASN A 130 6.50 -6.56 11.80
C ASN A 130 6.25 -5.26 12.60
N ALA A 131 5.60 -4.28 11.97
CA ALA A 131 5.44 -2.92 12.47
C ALA A 131 4.05 -2.67 13.07
N ASP A 132 3.98 -1.79 14.05
CA ASP A 132 2.74 -1.22 14.59
C ASP A 132 2.81 0.32 14.59
N PHE A 133 1.79 0.97 15.15
CA PHE A 133 1.63 2.43 15.07
C PHE A 133 1.74 3.11 16.45
N ASP A 134 2.57 2.58 17.34
CA ASP A 134 2.73 3.07 18.73
C ASP A 134 3.93 4.03 18.92
N GLY A 135 4.67 4.32 17.85
CA GLY A 135 5.90 5.11 17.88
C GLY A 135 7.01 4.59 16.98
N ASP A 136 6.79 3.44 16.34
CA ASP A 136 7.67 2.86 15.33
C ASP A 136 8.13 3.87 14.27
N GLN A 137 9.38 3.72 13.83
CA GLN A 137 10.02 4.59 12.85
C GLN A 137 10.52 3.76 11.67
N MET A 138 10.37 4.30 10.47
CA MET A 138 10.93 3.71 9.25
C MET A 138 11.93 4.66 8.60
N ALA A 139 12.95 4.06 8.01
CA ALA A 139 13.89 4.75 7.16
C ALA A 139 13.42 4.69 5.70
N VAL A 140 13.56 5.81 5.00
CA VAL A 140 13.29 5.97 3.56
C VAL A 140 14.62 6.09 2.84
N HIS A 141 14.76 5.43 1.69
CA HIS A 141 15.92 5.57 0.81
C HIS A 141 15.47 5.78 -0.63
N VAL A 142 16.15 6.67 -1.36
CA VAL A 142 15.83 6.95 -2.77
C VAL A 142 16.81 6.23 -3.70
N PRO A 143 16.34 5.31 -4.57
CA PRO A 143 17.17 4.75 -5.63
C PRO A 143 17.50 5.83 -6.67
N LEU A 144 18.77 6.04 -6.97
CA LEU A 144 19.21 7.15 -7.85
C LEU A 144 19.40 6.71 -9.30
N SER A 145 20.08 5.59 -9.56
CA SER A 145 20.33 5.14 -10.92
C SER A 145 19.07 4.54 -11.55
N LEU A 146 18.98 4.59 -12.88
CA LEU A 146 17.83 4.05 -13.60
C LEU A 146 17.67 2.54 -13.36
N GLU A 147 18.79 1.81 -13.31
CA GLU A 147 18.80 0.37 -13.04
C GLU A 147 18.26 0.07 -11.64
N ALA A 148 18.65 0.86 -10.63
CA ALA A 148 18.15 0.69 -9.26
C ALA A 148 16.66 1.03 -9.14
N GLN A 149 16.18 2.05 -9.87
CA GLN A 149 14.75 2.38 -9.91
C GLN A 149 13.94 1.26 -10.58
N MET A 150 14.44 0.71 -11.69
CA MET A 150 13.82 -0.43 -12.38
C MET A 150 13.82 -1.69 -11.52
N GLU A 151 14.92 -1.98 -10.81
CA GLU A 151 15.01 -3.10 -9.87
C GLU A 151 14.01 -2.93 -8.73
N ALA A 152 13.94 -1.75 -8.12
CA ALA A 152 12.99 -1.45 -7.05
C ALA A 152 11.54 -1.66 -7.51
N ARG A 153 11.19 -1.19 -8.70
CA ARG A 153 9.86 -1.33 -9.29
C ARG A 153 9.52 -2.78 -9.68
N THR A 154 10.48 -3.52 -10.24
CA THR A 154 10.23 -4.86 -10.78
C THR A 154 10.29 -5.94 -9.71
N LEU A 155 11.18 -5.81 -8.72
CA LEU A 155 11.45 -6.86 -7.73
C LEU A 155 10.98 -6.49 -6.32
N MET A 156 11.15 -5.23 -5.92
CA MET A 156 10.96 -4.82 -4.53
C MET A 156 9.60 -4.18 -4.24
N LEU A 157 8.81 -3.86 -5.28
CA LEU A 157 7.51 -3.22 -5.11
C LEU A 157 6.61 -4.10 -4.23
N ALA A 158 5.87 -3.47 -3.30
CA ALA A 158 5.06 -4.19 -2.32
C ALA A 158 4.02 -5.14 -2.96
N SER A 159 3.49 -4.78 -4.14
CA SER A 159 2.56 -5.63 -4.91
C SER A 159 3.15 -6.96 -5.38
N ASN A 160 4.48 -7.05 -5.50
CA ASN A 160 5.16 -8.25 -5.99
C ASN A 160 5.48 -9.21 -4.83
N ASN A 161 5.36 -8.74 -3.59
CA ASN A 161 5.84 -9.41 -2.39
C ASN A 161 4.68 -9.85 -1.48
N VAL A 162 3.71 -10.55 -2.06
CA VAL A 162 2.46 -10.97 -1.39
C VAL A 162 2.55 -12.30 -0.62
N LEU A 163 3.63 -13.06 -0.79
CA LEU A 163 3.87 -14.33 -0.09
C LEU A 163 5.12 -14.26 0.78
N PHE A 164 5.06 -14.91 1.94
CA PHE A 164 6.23 -15.15 2.76
C PHE A 164 7.19 -16.14 2.07
N PRO A 165 8.49 -15.82 1.95
CA PRO A 165 9.43 -16.69 1.25
C PRO A 165 9.71 -18.02 1.94
N ALA A 166 9.43 -18.12 3.26
CA ALA A 166 9.78 -19.27 4.07
C ALA A 166 8.79 -20.45 3.93
N ASN A 167 7.50 -20.14 3.77
CA ASN A 167 6.39 -21.10 3.79
C ASN A 167 5.42 -20.93 2.61
N GLY A 168 5.47 -19.83 1.87
CA GLY A 168 4.54 -19.55 0.78
C GLY A 168 3.17 -19.03 1.23
N ASP A 169 2.97 -18.81 2.53
CA ASP A 169 1.72 -18.24 3.05
C ASP A 169 1.60 -16.76 2.67
N PRO A 170 0.39 -16.22 2.44
CA PRO A 170 0.21 -14.81 2.12
C PRO A 170 0.68 -13.89 3.25
N SER A 171 1.42 -12.84 2.91
CA SER A 171 1.89 -11.79 3.84
C SER A 171 0.87 -10.66 4.04
N ILE A 172 -0.07 -10.54 3.11
CA ILE A 172 -1.07 -9.45 3.03
C ILE A 172 -2.43 -9.82 3.63
N VAL A 173 -2.44 -10.75 4.59
CA VAL A 173 -3.67 -11.19 5.25
C VAL A 173 -4.24 -10.03 6.09
N PRO A 174 -5.52 -9.67 5.94
CA PRO A 174 -6.15 -8.68 6.79
C PRO A 174 -6.03 -9.05 8.27
N SER A 175 -5.83 -8.06 9.13
CA SER A 175 -5.68 -8.25 10.57
C SER A 175 -6.72 -7.45 11.36
N GLN A 176 -6.94 -7.86 12.61
CA GLN A 176 -7.70 -7.13 13.63
C GLN A 176 -9.07 -6.62 13.12
N ASP A 177 -9.22 -5.30 12.97
CA ASP A 177 -10.49 -4.64 12.68
C ASP A 177 -11.09 -5.04 11.34
N VAL A 178 -10.27 -5.30 10.33
CA VAL A 178 -10.78 -5.75 9.02
C VAL A 178 -11.41 -7.12 9.15
N VAL A 179 -10.77 -8.04 9.88
CA VAL A 179 -11.30 -9.38 10.14
C VAL A 179 -12.58 -9.29 10.97
N LEU A 180 -12.61 -8.41 11.97
CA LEU A 180 -13.80 -8.18 12.80
C LEU A 180 -14.98 -7.63 11.98
N GLY A 181 -14.72 -6.68 11.08
CA GLY A 181 -15.73 -6.12 10.18
C GLY A 181 -16.31 -7.17 9.23
N LEU A 182 -15.45 -7.99 8.62
CA LEU A 182 -15.87 -9.10 7.77
C LEU A 182 -16.66 -10.15 8.56
N TYR A 183 -16.19 -10.53 9.74
CA TYR A 183 -16.87 -11.48 10.62
C TYR A 183 -18.26 -10.98 11.03
N TYR A 184 -18.36 -9.71 11.45
CA TYR A 184 -19.64 -9.11 11.85
C TYR A 184 -20.62 -9.05 10.66
N THR A 185 -20.13 -8.67 9.48
CA THR A 185 -20.95 -8.55 8.26
C THR A 185 -21.45 -9.90 7.76
N THR A 186 -20.65 -10.95 7.90
CA THR A 186 -20.99 -12.29 7.38
C THR A 186 -21.74 -13.18 8.37
N ARG A 187 -21.94 -12.71 9.60
CA ARG A 187 -22.69 -13.43 10.64
C ARG A 187 -24.19 -13.33 10.39
N ASP A 188 -24.91 -14.41 10.68
CA ASP A 188 -26.37 -14.46 10.58
C ASP A 188 -27.04 -14.26 11.95
N LYS A 189 -28.29 -13.79 11.91
CA LYS A 189 -29.14 -13.57 13.08
C LYS A 189 -30.52 -14.16 12.79
N ILE A 190 -31.05 -14.91 13.76
CA ILE A 190 -32.41 -15.44 13.73
C ILE A 190 -33.38 -14.32 14.09
N ASN A 191 -34.52 -14.24 13.41
CA ASN A 191 -35.53 -13.19 13.53
C ASN A 191 -34.95 -11.80 13.21
N GLY A 192 -34.13 -11.73 12.15
CA GLY A 192 -33.62 -10.46 11.63
C GLY A 192 -34.73 -9.65 10.93
N LYS A 193 -34.59 -8.32 10.91
CA LYS A 193 -35.55 -7.48 10.17
C LYS A 193 -35.51 -7.84 8.68
N GLY A 194 -36.67 -8.10 8.08
CA GLY A 194 -36.77 -8.50 6.66
C GLY A 194 -36.20 -9.89 6.36
N GLU A 195 -36.17 -10.78 7.35
CA GLU A 195 -35.85 -12.20 7.14
C GLU A 195 -36.84 -12.87 6.16
N GLY A 196 -36.30 -13.70 5.26
CA GLY A 196 -37.06 -14.44 4.25
C GLY A 196 -37.40 -13.64 2.99
N LEU A 197 -37.04 -12.35 2.92
CA LEU A 197 -37.19 -11.56 1.71
C LEU A 197 -36.34 -12.12 0.56
N THR A 198 -36.83 -11.93 -0.66
CA THR A 198 -36.18 -12.40 -1.87
C THR A 198 -35.84 -11.20 -2.75
N PHE A 199 -34.59 -11.10 -3.19
CA PHE A 199 -34.05 -10.00 -3.98
C PHE A 199 -33.62 -10.48 -5.37
N ALA A 200 -33.85 -9.63 -6.36
CA ALA A 200 -33.56 -9.90 -7.77
C ALA A 200 -32.08 -9.74 -8.14
N ASP A 201 -31.34 -8.90 -7.41
CA ASP A 201 -29.90 -8.64 -7.57
C ASP A 201 -29.29 -8.03 -6.29
N ILE A 202 -27.96 -7.88 -6.28
CA ILE A 202 -27.20 -7.28 -5.17
C ILE A 202 -27.54 -5.79 -4.99
N SER A 203 -27.82 -5.06 -6.07
CA SER A 203 -28.18 -3.64 -6.00
C SER A 203 -29.48 -3.41 -5.24
N GLU A 204 -30.46 -4.31 -5.36
CA GLU A 204 -31.71 -4.29 -4.59
C GLU A 204 -31.46 -4.56 -3.10
N VAL A 205 -30.55 -5.48 -2.78
CA VAL A 205 -30.11 -5.75 -1.40
C VAL A 205 -29.49 -4.50 -0.78
N ILE A 206 -28.60 -3.80 -1.50
CA ILE A 206 -27.98 -2.55 -1.04
C ILE A 206 -29.04 -1.49 -0.78
N ARG A 207 -29.98 -1.27 -1.73
CA ARG A 207 -31.08 -0.31 -1.52
C ARG A 207 -31.95 -0.65 -0.32
N ALA A 208 -32.27 -1.94 -0.12
CA ALA A 208 -33.06 -2.38 1.03
C ALA A 208 -32.32 -2.17 2.35
N TYR A 209 -31.00 -2.40 2.37
CA TYR A 209 -30.14 -2.15 3.52
C TYR A 209 -30.02 -0.66 3.85
N GLU A 210 -29.80 0.20 2.85
CA GLU A 210 -29.73 1.65 3.01
C GLU A 210 -31.05 2.26 3.52
N ASN A 211 -32.19 1.73 3.05
CA ASN A 211 -33.52 2.09 3.54
C ASN A 211 -33.85 1.46 4.91
N LYS A 212 -32.94 0.70 5.50
CA LYS A 212 -33.09 0.04 6.80
C LYS A 212 -34.23 -0.97 6.85
N GLU A 213 -34.65 -1.52 5.72
CA GLU A 213 -35.67 -2.58 5.66
C GLU A 213 -35.13 -3.96 6.01
N VAL A 214 -33.81 -4.14 5.85
CA VAL A 214 -33.08 -5.34 6.26
C VAL A 214 -31.85 -4.98 7.12
N GLU A 215 -31.38 -5.92 7.93
CA GLU A 215 -30.11 -5.83 8.67
C GLU A 215 -29.03 -6.67 7.95
N LEU A 216 -27.74 -6.37 8.16
CA LEU A 216 -26.63 -7.15 7.57
C LEU A 216 -26.74 -8.66 7.86
N ALA A 217 -27.19 -9.00 9.07
CA ALA A 217 -27.30 -10.37 9.55
C ALA A 217 -28.63 -11.05 9.17
N SER A 218 -29.55 -10.34 8.49
CA SER A 218 -30.85 -10.90 8.08
C SER A 218 -30.65 -11.95 6.99
N ARG A 219 -31.33 -13.10 7.17
CA ARG A 219 -31.32 -14.20 6.20
C ARG A 219 -32.29 -13.90 5.06
N VAL A 220 -31.79 -13.93 3.83
CA VAL A 220 -32.50 -13.48 2.63
C VAL A 220 -32.16 -14.41 1.46
N ASN A 221 -33.02 -14.44 0.44
CA ASN A 221 -32.72 -15.14 -0.81
C ASN A 221 -32.29 -14.11 -1.85
N VAL A 222 -31.10 -14.25 -2.42
CA VAL A 222 -30.58 -13.29 -3.40
C VAL A 222 -30.18 -14.03 -4.65
N ARG A 223 -30.55 -13.50 -5.82
CA ARG A 223 -30.05 -14.01 -7.09
C ARG A 223 -28.61 -13.50 -7.30
N ILE A 224 -27.67 -14.43 -7.34
CA ILE A 224 -26.24 -14.16 -7.52
C ILE A 224 -25.80 -14.76 -8.86
N THR A 225 -24.98 -14.00 -9.59
CA THR A 225 -24.34 -14.47 -10.83
C THR A 225 -22.93 -14.90 -10.51
N GLU A 226 -22.68 -16.21 -10.50
CA GLU A 226 -21.36 -16.79 -10.29
C GLU A 226 -20.73 -17.11 -11.65
N TYR A 227 -19.41 -17.07 -11.73
CA TYR A 227 -18.67 -17.42 -12.95
C TYR A 227 -17.95 -18.75 -12.73
N GLU A 228 -18.44 -19.82 -13.37
CA GLU A 228 -17.83 -21.13 -13.30
C GLU A 228 -16.87 -21.35 -14.49
N LEU A 229 -15.75 -22.00 -14.21
CA LEU A 229 -14.76 -22.38 -15.21
C LEU A 229 -15.34 -23.51 -16.07
N VAL A 230 -15.46 -23.27 -17.38
CA VAL A 230 -16.17 -24.17 -18.31
C VAL A 230 -15.37 -25.44 -18.61
N ASP A 231 -14.05 -25.32 -18.74
CA ASP A 231 -13.13 -26.45 -18.98
C ASP A 231 -11.98 -26.42 -17.99
N LYS A 232 -11.96 -27.38 -17.05
CA LYS A 232 -10.86 -27.53 -16.08
C LYS A 232 -9.56 -28.05 -16.71
N ASP A 233 -9.65 -28.66 -17.90
CA ASP A 233 -8.55 -29.37 -18.58
C ASP A 233 -8.11 -28.69 -19.90
N ALA A 234 -8.67 -27.52 -20.25
CA ALA A 234 -8.31 -26.83 -21.48
C ALA A 234 -6.92 -26.17 -21.39
N VAL A 235 -6.05 -26.49 -22.36
CA VAL A 235 -4.77 -25.81 -22.57
C VAL A 235 -5.05 -24.54 -23.39
N GLY A 236 -5.27 -23.41 -22.70
CA GLY A 236 -5.57 -22.11 -23.32
C GLY A 236 -6.14 -21.09 -22.33
N ASP A 237 -6.67 -19.97 -22.81
CA ASP A 237 -7.32 -18.96 -21.96
C ASP A 237 -8.56 -19.55 -21.27
N ALA A 238 -8.63 -19.37 -19.95
CA ALA A 238 -9.75 -19.86 -19.14
C ALA A 238 -11.07 -19.21 -19.59
N ARG A 239 -12.03 -20.04 -20.02
CA ARG A 239 -13.39 -19.59 -20.36
C ARG A 239 -14.29 -19.71 -19.14
N PHE A 240 -14.96 -18.62 -18.80
CA PHE A 240 -15.91 -18.54 -17.70
C PHE A 240 -17.34 -18.43 -18.26
N ALA A 241 -18.26 -19.24 -17.74
CA ALA A 241 -19.68 -19.12 -18.06
C ALA A 241 -20.46 -18.56 -16.85
N PRO A 242 -21.39 -17.62 -17.06
CA PRO A 242 -22.23 -17.11 -15.99
C PRO A 242 -23.26 -18.17 -15.58
N LYS A 243 -23.36 -18.42 -14.28
CA LYS A 243 -24.34 -19.30 -13.64
C LYS A 243 -25.14 -18.47 -12.66
N ILE A 244 -26.41 -18.25 -13.00
CA ILE A 244 -27.32 -17.46 -12.17
C ILE A 244 -28.03 -18.43 -11.21
N THR A 245 -27.81 -18.24 -9.92
CA THR A 245 -28.45 -19.06 -8.88
C THR A 245 -29.15 -18.20 -7.86
N LEU A 246 -30.27 -18.70 -7.33
CA LEU A 246 -30.91 -18.10 -6.16
C LEU A 246 -30.29 -18.72 -4.91
N GLN A 247 -29.52 -17.93 -4.17
CA GLN A 247 -28.78 -18.39 -3.00
C GLN A 247 -29.47 -17.94 -1.71
N ALA A 248 -29.66 -18.87 -0.79
CA ALA A 248 -30.08 -18.55 0.58
C ALA A 248 -28.85 -18.07 1.37
N THR A 249 -28.81 -16.79 1.69
CA THR A 249 -27.63 -16.11 2.24
C THR A 249 -28.01 -15.07 3.29
N THR A 250 -27.07 -14.24 3.72
CA THR A 250 -27.36 -13.03 4.49
C THR A 250 -27.13 -11.80 3.63
N VAL A 251 -27.76 -10.68 4.00
CA VAL A 251 -27.56 -9.37 3.36
C VAL A 251 -26.07 -9.03 3.27
N GLY A 252 -25.34 -9.18 4.37
CA GLY A 252 -23.92 -8.88 4.39
C GLY A 252 -23.07 -9.80 3.50
N ARG A 253 -23.38 -11.11 3.43
CA ARG A 253 -22.69 -12.02 2.50
C ARG A 253 -22.99 -11.69 1.04
N ALA A 254 -24.23 -11.29 0.72
CA ALA A 254 -24.62 -10.89 -0.62
C ALA A 254 -23.91 -9.61 -1.07
N ILE A 255 -23.78 -8.61 -0.19
CA ILE A 255 -23.00 -7.39 -0.48
C ILE A 255 -21.53 -7.75 -0.71
N MET A 256 -20.96 -8.63 0.12
CA MET A 256 -19.56 -9.04 -0.02
C MET A 256 -19.28 -9.86 -1.28
N SER A 257 -20.28 -10.46 -1.93
CA SER A 257 -20.08 -11.21 -3.18
C SER A 257 -19.83 -10.33 -4.41
N GLU A 258 -19.97 -9.00 -4.29
CA GLU A 258 -19.64 -8.06 -5.36
C GLU A 258 -18.13 -7.79 -5.47
N ILE A 259 -17.37 -8.04 -4.40
CA ILE A 259 -15.92 -7.82 -4.30
C ILE A 259 -15.17 -9.05 -4.82
#